data_AF-A0A250XJ71-F1
#
_entry.id   AF-A0A250XJ71-F1
#
_cell.length_a   1.000
_cell.length_b   1.000
_cell.length_c   1.000
_cell.angle_alpha   90.00
_cell.angle_beta   90.00
_cell.angle_gamma   90.00
#
_symmetry.space_group_name_H-M   'P 1'
#
loop_
_entity.id
_entity.type
_entity.pdbx_description
1 polymer ?
#
loop_
_entity_poly.entity_id
_entity_poly.type
_entity_poly.pdbx_seq_one_letter_code
_entity_poly.pdbx_strand_id
1 'polypeptide(L)'
;MLHATGYNKALSSHSTTSRNFIVHTSSVESSVSTSSRRVSRDGNVSGQFWVDSTCIDCDLCRRMSPSFTRAGDGSVVSKQPSSKEQRIDALQALLSCPTSSIHAEKADKAELKFAQRGLPKLVPGCSHIYHCG
;
A
#
# COMPACT_ATOMS: atom_id res chain seq x y z
N MET A 1 -42.32 18.32 -38.54
CA MET A 1 -42.99 17.03 -38.82
C MET A 1 -42.02 15.92 -38.43
N LEU A 2 -42.17 15.38 -37.22
CA LEU A 2 -41.30 14.36 -36.64
C LEU A 2 -41.86 12.98 -36.98
N HIS A 3 -41.06 12.15 -37.66
CA HIS A 3 -41.34 10.71 -37.79
C HIS A 3 -40.65 9.97 -36.65
N ALA A 4 -41.44 9.36 -35.77
CA ALA A 4 -40.99 8.33 -34.84
C ALA A 4 -41.42 6.97 -35.37
N THR A 5 -40.46 6.21 -35.92
CA THR A 5 -40.66 4.78 -36.24
C THR A 5 -40.35 3.96 -35.00
N GLY A 6 -41.39 3.29 -34.49
CA GLY A 6 -41.27 2.31 -33.43
C GLY A 6 -40.59 1.02 -33.90
N TYR A 7 -39.91 0.36 -32.96
CA TYR A 7 -39.57 -1.05 -33.06
C TYR A 7 -39.75 -1.70 -31.68
N ASN A 8 -40.82 -2.48 -31.55
CA ASN A 8 -41.00 -3.46 -30.49
C ASN A 8 -40.10 -4.66 -30.79
N LYS A 9 -39.31 -5.13 -29.81
CA LYS A 9 -38.74 -6.47 -29.87
C LYS A 9 -38.71 -7.14 -28.49
N ALA A 10 -39.64 -8.09 -28.37
CA ALA A 10 -39.62 -9.33 -27.59
C ALA A 10 -38.91 -9.35 -26.22
N LEU A 11 -39.74 -9.47 -25.19
CA LEU A 11 -39.42 -10.07 -23.89
C LEU A 11 -38.88 -11.49 -24.09
N SER A 12 -37.62 -11.72 -23.71
CA SER A 12 -37.07 -13.07 -23.53
C SER A 12 -37.09 -13.40 -22.04
N SER A 13 -37.85 -14.44 -21.71
CA SER A 13 -38.00 -15.03 -20.39
C SER A 13 -36.72 -15.81 -20.01
N HIS A 14 -35.80 -15.15 -19.33
CA HIS A 14 -34.70 -15.85 -18.66
C HIS A 14 -35.20 -16.46 -17.36
N SER A 15 -35.43 -17.77 -17.41
CA SER A 15 -35.68 -18.65 -16.27
C SER A 15 -34.53 -18.55 -15.26
N THR A 16 -34.77 -17.87 -14.15
CA THR A 16 -33.86 -17.82 -13.01
C THR A 16 -33.92 -19.16 -12.27
N THR A 17 -33.04 -20.09 -12.66
CA THR A 17 -32.77 -21.26 -11.83
C THR A 17 -31.97 -20.79 -10.62
N SER A 18 -32.68 -20.49 -9.53
CA SER A 18 -32.11 -20.21 -8.21
C SER A 18 -31.33 -21.43 -7.73
N ARG A 19 -30.01 -21.46 -7.96
CA ARG A 19 -29.13 -22.40 -7.28
C ARG A 19 -28.93 -21.89 -5.86
N ASN A 20 -29.62 -22.51 -4.91
CA ASN A 20 -29.38 -22.31 -3.49
C ASN A 20 -27.94 -22.76 -3.17
N PHE A 21 -27.02 -21.80 -3.08
CA PHE A 21 -25.70 -22.05 -2.52
C PHE A 21 -25.85 -22.12 -1.00
N ILE A 22 -25.78 -23.34 -0.45
CA ILE A 22 -25.65 -23.55 0.99
C ILE A 22 -24.21 -23.15 1.34
N VAL A 23 -24.03 -21.92 1.81
CA VAL A 23 -22.75 -21.50 2.39
C VAL A 23 -22.75 -22.02 3.82
N HIS A 24 -22.06 -23.14 4.06
CA HIS A 24 -21.71 -23.54 5.41
C HIS A 24 -20.82 -22.44 6.00
N THR A 25 -21.41 -21.58 6.83
CA THR A 25 -20.65 -20.65 7.66
C THR A 25 -19.99 -21.47 8.76
N SER A 26 -18.79 -21.98 8.50
CA SER A 26 -17.91 -22.38 9.59
C SER A 26 -17.63 -21.12 10.40
N SER A 27 -18.15 -21.10 11.63
CA SER A 27 -17.82 -20.11 12.65
C SER A 27 -16.30 -20.13 12.83
N VAL A 28 -15.59 -19.20 12.18
CA VAL A 28 -14.18 -18.97 12.49
C VAL A 28 -14.15 -18.15 13.77
N GLU A 29 -13.93 -18.84 14.88
CA GLU A 29 -13.58 -18.21 16.15
C GLU A 29 -12.35 -17.34 15.91
N SER A 30 -12.60 -16.03 15.87
CA SER A 30 -11.57 -15.01 15.71
C SER A 30 -10.79 -14.92 17.01
N SER A 31 -9.76 -15.74 17.13
CA SER A 31 -8.74 -15.55 18.16
C SER A 31 -7.99 -14.26 17.82
N VAL A 32 -8.20 -13.24 18.66
CA VAL A 32 -7.46 -11.99 18.60
C VAL A 32 -5.98 -12.33 18.75
N SER A 33 -5.26 -12.20 17.63
CA SER A 33 -3.81 -12.38 17.55
C SER A 33 -3.13 -11.38 18.48
N THR A 34 -2.41 -11.89 19.48
CA THR A 34 -1.45 -11.13 20.26
C THR A 34 -0.49 -10.45 19.28
N SER A 35 -0.53 -9.12 19.23
CA SER A 35 0.30 -8.29 18.35
C SER A 35 1.76 -8.66 18.54
N SER A 36 2.28 -9.49 17.62
CA SER A 36 3.69 -9.85 17.56
C SER A 36 4.48 -8.56 17.45
N ARG A 37 5.30 -8.27 18.47
CA ARG A 37 6.16 -7.08 18.48
C ARG A 37 7.06 -7.18 17.25
N ARG A 38 6.97 -6.19 16.36
CA ARG A 38 7.83 -6.08 15.18
C ARG A 38 9.30 -6.06 15.63
N VAL A 39 10.14 -6.87 14.99
CA VAL A 39 11.57 -7.00 15.31
C VAL A 39 12.38 -6.26 14.26
N SER A 40 13.16 -5.26 14.66
CA SER A 40 14.02 -4.49 13.75
C SER A 40 15.09 -5.37 13.09
N ARG A 41 15.43 -5.08 11.83
CA ARG A 41 16.57 -5.72 11.14
C ARG A 41 17.89 -5.13 11.61
N ASP A 42 18.91 -5.99 11.67
CA ASP A 42 20.29 -5.57 11.85
C ASP A 42 20.74 -4.69 10.67
N GLY A 43 21.43 -3.60 10.96
CA GLY A 43 21.91 -2.63 9.96
C GLY A 43 21.03 -1.39 9.77
N ASN A 44 19.87 -1.29 10.43
CA ASN A 44 19.18 0.00 10.55
C ASN A 44 20.03 0.96 11.38
N VAL A 45 20.27 2.18 10.87
CA VAL A 45 20.85 3.25 11.69
C VAL A 45 19.83 3.73 12.73
N SER A 46 20.31 4.10 13.92
CA SER A 46 19.45 4.60 15.00
C SER A 46 18.62 5.80 14.56
N GLY A 47 17.34 5.83 14.93
CA GLY A 47 16.46 6.97 14.67
C GLY A 47 14.99 6.57 14.59
N GLN A 48 14.17 7.48 14.06
CA GLN A 48 12.72 7.35 14.05
C GLN A 48 12.23 6.33 13.01
N PHE A 49 12.89 6.26 11.86
CA PHE A 49 12.55 5.31 10.80
C PHE A 49 13.36 4.04 10.95
N TRP A 50 12.73 2.89 10.75
CA TRP A 50 13.41 1.58 10.74
C TRP A 50 12.63 0.57 9.93
N VAL A 51 13.31 -0.49 9.47
CA VAL A 51 12.72 -1.62 8.75
C VAL A 51 12.75 -2.88 9.62
N ASP A 52 11.62 -3.55 9.75
CA ASP A 52 11.49 -4.81 10.50
C ASP A 52 11.86 -6.05 9.68
N SER A 53 12.02 -7.18 10.38
CA SER A 53 12.40 -8.49 9.84
C SER A 53 11.37 -9.14 8.91
N THR A 54 10.18 -8.56 8.76
CA THR A 54 9.16 -9.04 7.81
C THR A 54 9.33 -8.46 6.41
N CYS A 55 10.37 -7.64 6.18
CA CYS A 55 10.70 -7.11 4.87
C CYS A 55 11.02 -8.23 3.88
N ILE A 56 10.33 -8.25 2.74
CA ILE A 56 10.48 -9.24 1.67
C ILE A 56 11.35 -8.74 0.50
N ASP A 57 12.08 -7.64 0.69
CA ASP A 57 13.00 -7.10 -0.31
C ASP A 57 12.37 -6.81 -1.69
N CYS A 58 11.20 -6.18 -1.69
CA CYS A 58 10.48 -5.81 -2.91
C CYS A 58 11.03 -4.56 -3.64
N ASP A 59 12.17 -4.02 -3.20
CA ASP A 59 12.85 -2.82 -3.73
C ASP A 59 12.08 -1.49 -3.68
N LEU A 60 10.80 -1.49 -3.29
CA LEU A 60 9.93 -0.32 -3.38
C LEU A 60 10.47 0.89 -2.63
N CYS A 61 10.84 0.71 -1.35
CA CYS A 61 11.29 1.80 -0.50
C CYS A 61 12.57 2.46 -1.00
N ARG A 62 13.46 1.69 -1.64
CA ARG A 62 14.74 2.19 -2.19
C ARG A 62 14.52 3.05 -3.43
N ARG A 63 13.47 2.76 -4.21
CA ARG A 63 13.05 3.62 -5.34
C ARG A 63 12.38 4.91 -4.88
N MET A 64 11.64 4.86 -3.78
CA MET A 64 10.87 6.00 -3.28
C MET A 64 11.69 6.98 -2.44
N SER A 65 12.68 6.50 -1.69
CA SER A 65 13.43 7.34 -0.75
C SER A 65 14.90 6.91 -0.63
N PRO A 66 15.84 7.88 -0.65
CA PRO A 66 17.28 7.60 -0.50
C PRO A 66 17.67 7.16 0.93
N SER A 67 16.74 7.21 1.88
CA SER A 67 16.97 6.80 3.27
C SER A 67 17.21 5.29 3.40
N PHE A 68 16.74 4.49 2.43
CA PHE A 68 16.78 3.02 2.48
C PHE A 68 17.86 2.47 1.55
N THR A 69 18.62 1.48 2.04
CA THR A 69 19.56 0.70 1.22
C THR A 69 19.30 -0.78 1.39
N ARG A 70 19.88 -1.59 0.50
CA ARG A 70 19.86 -3.05 0.61
C ARG A 70 20.87 -3.51 1.66
N ALA A 71 20.46 -4.42 2.54
CA ALA A 71 21.34 -5.16 3.43
C ALA A 71 20.88 -6.63 3.51
N GLY A 72 21.69 -7.53 2.93
CA GLY A 72 21.36 -8.95 2.80
C GLY A 72 20.14 -9.20 1.92
N ASP A 73 19.14 -9.88 2.49
CA ASP A 73 17.86 -10.25 1.89
C ASP A 73 16.72 -9.26 2.19
N GLY A 74 17.06 -8.00 2.49
CA GLY A 74 16.08 -6.97 2.85
C GLY A 74 16.61 -5.55 2.68
N SER A 75 15.72 -4.60 2.96
CA SER A 75 16.10 -3.18 3.09
C SER A 75 16.34 -2.81 4.55
N VAL A 76 17.18 -1.81 4.78
CA VAL A 76 17.39 -1.15 6.09
C VAL A 76 17.43 0.36 5.90
N VAL A 77 17.16 1.12 6.96
CA VAL A 77 17.42 2.57 6.95
C VAL A 77 18.92 2.79 7.10
N SER A 78 19.55 3.32 6.06
CA SER A 78 20.98 3.65 6.04
C SER A 78 21.27 5.09 6.46
N LYS A 79 20.28 5.98 6.29
CA LYS A 79 20.32 7.37 6.71
C LYS A 79 18.92 7.81 7.12
N GLN A 80 18.78 8.42 8.29
CA GLN A 80 17.50 9.02 8.68
C GLN A 80 17.19 10.23 7.79
N PRO A 81 15.92 10.46 7.41
CA PRO A 81 15.55 11.65 6.66
C PRO A 81 15.89 12.91 7.47
N SER A 82 16.66 13.82 6.88
CA SER A 82 17.15 15.04 7.55
C SER A 82 16.45 16.32 7.08
N SER A 83 15.56 16.22 6.09
CA SER A 83 14.75 17.32 5.56
C SER A 83 13.28 16.94 5.52
N LYS A 84 12.40 17.94 5.37
CA LYS A 84 10.97 17.72 5.24
C LYS A 84 10.65 16.87 4.01
N GLU A 85 11.32 17.12 2.90
CA GLU A 85 11.16 16.41 1.63
C GLU A 85 11.55 14.94 1.78
N GLN A 86 12.74 14.67 2.36
CA GLN A 86 13.17 13.30 2.63
C GLN A 86 12.25 12.57 3.60
N ARG A 87 11.68 13.29 4.58
CA ARG A 87 10.72 12.71 5.53
C ARG A 87 9.40 12.34 4.84
N ILE A 88 8.90 13.19 3.93
CA ILE A 88 7.73 12.83 3.10
C ILE A 88 8.02 11.64 2.20
N ASP A 89 9.17 11.59 1.53
CA ASP A 89 9.56 10.45 0.70
C ASP A 89 9.64 9.15 1.53
N ALA A 90 10.20 9.20 2.74
CA ALA A 90 10.25 8.06 3.64
C ALA A 90 8.87 7.63 4.16
N LEU A 91 7.96 8.57 4.41
CA LEU A 91 6.57 8.26 4.79
C LEU A 91 5.76 7.70 3.63
N GLN A 92 6.00 8.17 2.40
CA GLN A 92 5.41 7.57 1.21
C GLN A 92 5.90 6.12 1.04
N ALA A 93 7.20 5.87 1.21
CA ALA A 93 7.73 4.50 1.23
C ALA A 93 7.07 3.63 2.32
N LEU A 94 6.85 4.18 3.51
CA LEU A 94 6.15 3.51 4.61
C LEU A 94 4.72 3.13 4.23
N LEU A 95 3.95 4.08 3.67
CA LEU A 95 2.55 3.88 3.27
C LEU A 95 2.39 2.88 2.13
N SER A 96 3.40 2.77 1.27
CA SER A 96 3.38 1.90 0.10
C SER A 96 3.98 0.52 0.34
N CYS A 97 4.61 0.28 1.49
CA CYS A 97 5.27 -1.00 1.79
C CYS A 97 4.25 -2.16 1.81
N PRO A 98 4.38 -3.17 0.93
CA PRO A 98 3.37 -4.23 0.77
C PRO A 98 3.22 -5.14 2.00
N THR A 99 4.23 -5.17 2.87
CA THR A 99 4.27 -5.99 4.09
C THR A 99 4.19 -5.16 5.37
N SER A 100 3.99 -3.85 5.24
CA SER A 100 4.01 -2.90 6.37
C SER A 100 5.25 -3.05 7.25
N SER A 101 6.41 -3.31 6.64
CA SER A 101 7.67 -3.59 7.32
C SER A 101 8.48 -2.32 7.64
N ILE A 102 8.05 -1.16 7.16
CA ILE A 102 8.69 0.12 7.44
C ILE A 102 7.91 0.80 8.54
N HIS A 103 8.64 1.28 9.54
CA HIS A 103 8.07 1.91 10.73
C HIS A 103 8.64 3.31 10.90
N ALA A 104 7.84 4.19 11.47
CA ALA A 104 8.24 5.53 11.85
C ALA A 104 7.68 5.84 13.24
N GLU A 105 8.57 6.04 14.21
CA GLU A 105 8.15 6.55 15.50
C GLU A 105 7.57 7.96 15.36
N LYS A 106 6.48 8.25 16.08
CA LYS A 106 5.86 9.57 16.17
C LYS A 106 5.40 10.18 14.83
N ALA A 107 5.11 9.37 13.81
CA ALA A 107 4.43 9.86 12.61
C ALA A 107 2.97 10.21 12.94
N ASP A 108 2.63 11.49 12.92
CA ASP A 108 1.27 11.93 13.21
C ASP A 108 0.32 11.69 12.02
N LYS A 109 -0.99 11.67 12.30
CA LYS A 109 -2.02 11.39 11.28
C LYS A 109 -2.08 12.46 10.17
N ALA A 110 -1.78 13.71 10.49
CA ALA A 110 -1.83 14.80 9.51
C ALA A 110 -0.67 14.68 8.53
N GLU A 111 0.51 14.31 9.03
CA GLU A 111 1.72 14.05 8.25
C GLU A 111 1.54 12.86 7.31
N LEU A 112 1.03 11.73 7.81
CA LEU A 112 0.71 10.56 6.99
C LEU A 112 -0.31 10.90 5.89
N LYS A 113 -1.37 11.64 6.24
CA LYS A 113 -2.36 12.12 5.25
C LYS A 113 -1.76 13.08 4.23
N PHE A 114 -0.75 13.86 4.59
CA PHE A 114 -0.06 14.73 3.65
C PHE A 114 0.80 13.90 2.69
N ALA A 115 1.60 12.96 3.20
CA ALA A 115 2.38 12.04 2.37
C ALA A 115 1.52 11.24 1.39
N GLN A 116 0.38 10.70 1.88
CA GLN A 116 -0.59 9.96 1.08
C GLN A 116 -1.17 10.80 -0.08
N ARG A 117 -1.49 12.08 0.17
CA ARG A 117 -2.01 12.99 -0.87
C ARG A 117 -1.00 13.29 -1.98
N GLY A 118 0.29 13.09 -1.72
CA GLY A 118 1.36 13.22 -2.73
C GLY A 118 1.50 12.01 -3.65
N LEU A 119 0.67 10.97 -3.49
CA LEU A 119 0.60 9.81 -4.37
C LEU A 119 -0.69 9.86 -5.22
N PRO A 120 -0.68 9.39 -6.48
CA PRO A 120 0.47 8.88 -7.24
C PRO A 120 1.51 9.96 -7.58
N LYS A 121 2.80 9.63 -7.51
CA LYS A 121 3.92 10.54 -7.75
C LYS A 121 4.46 10.37 -9.17
N LEU A 122 4.77 11.49 -9.84
CA LEU A 122 5.28 11.48 -11.22
C LEU A 122 6.66 10.81 -11.26
N VAL A 123 6.87 9.90 -12.22
CA VAL A 123 8.18 9.28 -12.45
C VAL A 123 9.12 10.31 -13.08
N PRO A 124 10.30 10.59 -12.48
CA PRO A 124 11.25 11.54 -13.03
C PRO A 124 11.61 11.23 -14.49
N GLY A 125 11.56 12.23 -15.36
CA GLY A 125 11.87 12.09 -16.78
C GLY A 125 10.73 11.56 -17.66
N CYS A 126 9.55 11.27 -17.11
CA CYS A 126 8.38 10.83 -17.87
C CYS A 126 7.27 11.89 -17.85
N SER A 127 6.58 12.08 -18.97
CA SER A 127 5.31 12.80 -19.03
C SER A 127 4.15 11.84 -18.78
N HIS A 128 3.26 12.16 -17.84
CA HIS A 128 2.02 11.41 -17.54
C HIS A 128 2.17 9.98 -17.00
N ILE A 129 3.37 9.56 -16.60
CA ILE A 129 3.60 8.26 -15.91
C ILE A 129 3.80 8.52 -14.43
N TYR A 130 2.97 7.89 -13.60
CA TYR A 130 2.98 8.04 -12.15
C TYR A 130 3.11 6.67 -11.46
N HIS A 131 3.74 6.62 -10.30
CA HIS A 131 3.75 5.44 -9.43
C HIS A 131 2.92 5.70 -8.16
N CYS A 132 2.17 4.71 -7.71
CA CYS A 132 1.26 4.82 -6.56
C CYS A 132 1.94 4.53 -5.21
N GLY A 133 3.27 4.45 -5.21
CA GLY A 133 3.98 3.54 -4.30
C GLY A 133 4.75 2.58 -5.14
#